data_AF-A0A346T630-F1
#
_entry.id   AF-A0A346T630-F1
#
_cell.length_a   1.000
_cell.length_b   1.000
_cell.length_c   1.000
_cell.angle_alpha   90.00
_cell.angle_beta   90.00
_cell.angle_gamma   90.00
#
_symmetry.space_group_name_H-M   'P 1'
#
loop_
_entity.id
_entity.type
_entity.pdbx_description
1 polymer ?
#
loop_
_entity_poly.entity_id
_entity_poly.type
_entity_poly.pdbx_seq_one_letter_code
_entity_poly.pdbx_strand_id
1 'polypeptide(L)'
;MPAGDVGPGRVEGGRLPWVFLVLILTAITSSSLSVLSLYHVLALQAEVEGLKAEVVRKREEQSRTLEEPVEGADKQTQQQQQEDSKDGIECLQHIEIDDATPDHNGMTKRSLGHVSDKAEFQPFLQMMADSRRKTFQKEFAMEICTAIPWQTGLKRGSALEEEQGTILVKEEGFFFIYSQLSFSQVYYTDSTFAMGHIVIRIKKNVVGDESQHVVLFRCIQSMNRVNHFNTCYTGGIVKLDSGDRLELLIPRTHANISLDGDSTFLGAIKLA
;
A
#
# COMPACT_ATOMS: atom_id res chain seq x y z
N MET A 1 -13.16 25.72 -101.88
CA MET A 1 -12.51 25.01 -100.76
C MET A 1 -11.75 26.03 -99.91
N PRO A 2 -11.45 25.79 -98.62
CA PRO A 2 -12.24 25.20 -97.51
C PRO A 2 -11.90 25.88 -96.13
N ALA A 3 -12.34 25.26 -95.00
CA ALA A 3 -11.86 25.26 -93.59
C ALA A 3 -13.02 25.51 -92.59
N GLY A 4 -13.38 24.61 -91.65
CA GLY A 4 -12.67 24.25 -90.39
C GLY A 4 -13.13 25.20 -89.26
N ASP A 5 -13.42 24.88 -88.00
CA ASP A 5 -13.03 23.79 -87.08
C ASP A 5 -13.88 23.86 -85.76
N VAL A 6 -13.67 22.87 -84.90
CA VAL A 6 -14.25 22.41 -83.61
C VAL A 6 -14.41 23.46 -82.47
N GLY A 7 -15.37 23.22 -81.56
CA GLY A 7 -15.68 24.04 -80.36
C GLY A 7 -14.88 23.72 -79.08
N PRO A 8 -15.27 24.27 -77.91
CA PRO A 8 -15.03 23.56 -76.65
C PRO A 8 -16.14 23.68 -75.59
N GLY A 9 -16.20 22.64 -74.75
CA GLY A 9 -17.12 22.45 -73.63
C GLY A 9 -16.70 23.14 -72.32
N ARG A 10 -17.70 23.28 -71.47
CA ARG A 10 -17.76 23.94 -70.16
C ARG A 10 -17.15 23.06 -69.06
N VAL A 11 -16.27 23.61 -68.22
CA VAL A 11 -15.68 22.92 -67.05
C VAL A 11 -16.06 23.64 -65.75
N GLU A 12 -16.68 22.91 -64.83
CA GLU A 12 -16.93 23.26 -63.43
C GLU A 12 -15.63 23.21 -62.60
N GLY A 13 -15.36 24.21 -61.77
CA GLY A 13 -14.20 24.20 -60.87
C GLY A 13 -14.44 25.02 -59.61
N GLY A 14 -14.42 24.38 -58.43
CA GLY A 14 -14.52 25.14 -57.17
C GLY A 14 -14.70 24.39 -55.84
N ARG A 15 -14.53 23.05 -55.74
CA ARG A 15 -14.64 22.33 -54.44
C ARG A 15 -13.49 21.36 -54.11
N LEU A 16 -12.73 20.93 -55.11
CA LEU A 16 -11.57 20.06 -54.92
C LEU A 16 -10.36 20.70 -54.18
N PRO A 17 -9.97 21.98 -54.40
CA PRO A 17 -8.70 22.48 -53.87
C PRO A 17 -8.65 22.57 -52.34
N TRP A 18 -9.79 22.81 -51.68
CA TRP A 18 -9.85 22.89 -50.22
C TRP A 18 -9.71 21.52 -49.56
N VAL A 19 -10.34 20.48 -50.13
CA VAL A 19 -10.22 19.10 -49.62
C VAL A 19 -8.77 18.62 -49.75
N PHE A 20 -8.09 18.91 -50.85
CA PHE A 20 -6.67 18.58 -51.01
C PHE A 20 -5.77 19.31 -49.99
N LEU A 21 -6.03 20.59 -49.71
CA LEU A 21 -5.29 21.32 -48.69
C LEU A 21 -5.49 20.74 -47.29
N VAL A 22 -6.72 20.38 -46.93
CA VAL A 22 -7.02 19.73 -45.64
C VAL A 22 -6.33 18.37 -45.54
N LEU A 23 -6.35 17.56 -46.60
CA LEU A 23 -5.66 16.25 -46.65
C LEU A 23 -4.14 16.38 -46.52
N ILE A 24 -3.54 17.39 -47.15
CA ILE A 24 -2.10 17.65 -47.02
C ILE A 24 -1.78 18.08 -45.59
N LEU A 25 -2.60 18.97 -45.01
CA LEU A 25 -2.39 19.43 -43.63
C LEU A 25 -2.52 18.28 -42.63
N THR A 26 -3.51 17.41 -42.78
CA THR A 26 -3.69 16.24 -41.90
C THR A 26 -2.59 15.19 -42.09
N ALA A 27 -2.10 14.99 -43.31
CA ALA A 27 -0.96 14.11 -43.57
C ALA A 27 0.33 14.64 -42.91
N ILE A 28 0.57 15.95 -42.99
CA ILE A 28 1.73 16.60 -42.35
C ILE A 28 1.64 16.50 -40.83
N THR A 29 0.48 16.80 -40.23
CA THR A 29 0.32 16.73 -38.77
C THR A 29 0.38 15.30 -38.25
N SER A 30 -0.19 14.33 -38.97
CA SER A 30 -0.09 12.91 -38.63
C SER A 30 1.37 12.41 -38.69
N SER A 31 2.10 12.80 -39.74
CA SER A 31 3.51 12.47 -39.90
C SER A 31 4.37 13.10 -38.80
N SER A 32 4.17 14.39 -38.49
CA SER A 32 4.94 15.08 -37.46
C SER A 32 4.68 14.53 -36.05
N LEU A 33 3.42 14.21 -35.71
CA LEU A 33 3.07 13.56 -34.45
C LEU A 33 3.69 12.15 -34.34
N SER A 34 3.74 11.40 -35.45
CA SER A 34 4.37 10.08 -35.48
C SER A 34 5.87 10.16 -35.19
N VAL A 35 6.56 11.16 -35.76
CA VAL A 35 8.00 11.40 -35.50
C VAL A 35 8.24 11.81 -34.05
N LEU A 36 7.41 12.70 -33.49
CA LEU A 36 7.53 13.11 -32.09
C LEU A 36 7.29 11.93 -31.13
N SER A 37 6.27 11.11 -31.40
CA SER A 37 5.98 9.90 -30.64
C SER A 37 7.16 8.92 -30.68
N LEU A 38 7.71 8.66 -31.87
CA LEU A 38 8.91 7.82 -32.03
C LEU A 38 10.11 8.37 -31.26
N TYR A 39 10.34 9.69 -31.29
CA TYR A 39 11.41 10.33 -30.52
C TYR A 39 11.24 10.12 -29.02
N HIS A 40 10.02 10.30 -28.48
CA HIS A 40 9.74 10.04 -27.07
C HIS A 40 9.94 8.57 -26.70
N VAL A 41 9.50 7.64 -27.54
CA VAL A 41 9.70 6.20 -27.30
C VAL A 41 11.20 5.86 -27.28
N LEU A 42 11.98 6.38 -28.23
CA LEU A 42 13.43 6.14 -28.28
C LEU A 42 14.16 6.78 -27.09
N ALA A 43 13.80 8.00 -26.71
CA ALA A 43 14.37 8.67 -25.54
C ALA A 43 14.07 7.90 -24.25
N LEU A 44 12.82 7.45 -24.07
CA LEU A 44 12.42 6.62 -22.94
C LEU A 44 13.14 5.26 -22.94
N GLN A 45 13.35 4.66 -24.11
CA GLN A 45 14.06 3.38 -24.20
C GLN A 45 15.53 3.53 -23.75
N ALA A 46 16.20 4.63 -24.11
CA ALA A 46 17.55 4.94 -23.64
C ALA A 46 17.59 5.19 -22.12
N GLU A 47 16.60 5.90 -21.56
CA GLU A 47 16.50 6.09 -20.10
C GLU A 47 16.26 4.77 -19.36
N VAL A 48 15.43 3.87 -19.90
CA VAL A 48 15.17 2.55 -19.30
C VAL A 48 16.43 1.68 -19.34
N GLU A 49 17.17 1.68 -20.46
CA GLU A 49 18.44 0.95 -20.55
C GLU A 49 19.48 1.52 -19.57
N GLY A 50 19.57 2.85 -19.45
CA GLY A 50 20.44 3.51 -18.47
C GLY A 50 20.07 3.18 -17.02
N LEU A 51 18.79 3.26 -16.67
CA LEU A 51 18.30 2.92 -15.34
C LEU A 51 18.50 1.43 -15.02
N LYS A 52 18.31 0.54 -16.00
CA LYS A 52 18.57 -0.89 -15.83
C LYS A 52 20.04 -1.18 -15.55
N ALA A 53 20.96 -0.50 -16.25
CA ALA A 53 22.39 -0.61 -16.01
C ALA A 53 22.77 -0.10 -14.61
N GLU A 54 22.19 1.02 -14.19
CA GLU A 54 22.40 1.62 -12.86
C GLU A 54 21.87 0.72 -11.73
N VAL A 55 20.73 0.06 -11.93
CA VAL A 55 20.18 -0.93 -10.98
C VAL A 55 21.07 -2.16 -10.86
N VAL A 56 21.60 -2.67 -11.97
CA VAL A 56 22.55 -3.80 -11.96
C VAL A 56 23.84 -3.41 -11.22
N ARG A 57 24.40 -2.23 -11.52
CA ARG A 57 25.59 -1.69 -10.83
C ARG A 57 25.38 -1.58 -9.33
N LYS A 58 24.27 -1.00 -8.88
CA LYS A 58 23.95 -0.91 -7.44
C LYS A 58 23.78 -2.27 -6.77
N ARG A 59 23.22 -3.25 -7.48
CA ARG A 59 23.10 -4.63 -6.98
C ARG A 59 24.46 -5.32 -6.81
N GLU A 60 25.38 -5.10 -7.74
CA GLU A 60 26.76 -5.61 -7.65
C GLU A 60 27.54 -4.94 -6.50
N GLU A 61 27.38 -3.63 -6.29
CA GLU A 61 28.01 -2.90 -5.19
C GLU A 61 27.47 -3.35 -3.82
N GLN A 62 26.17 -3.59 -3.71
CA GLN A 62 25.55 -4.12 -2.50
C GLN A 62 25.98 -5.56 -2.21
N SER A 63 26.28 -6.35 -3.25
CA SER A 63 26.79 -7.73 -3.11
C SER A 63 28.27 -7.75 -2.71
N ARG A 64 29.10 -6.82 -3.21
CA ARG A 64 30.52 -6.69 -2.82
C ARG A 64 30.73 -6.15 -1.41
N THR A 65 29.75 -5.47 -0.83
CA THR A 65 29.82 -4.98 0.57
C THR A 65 29.56 -6.11 1.59
N LEU A 66 29.10 -7.29 1.16
CA LEU A 66 28.83 -8.46 1.99
C LEU A 66 29.96 -9.51 1.99
N GLU A 67 31.05 -9.28 1.23
CA GLU A 67 32.21 -10.18 1.13
C GLU A 67 33.51 -9.55 1.69
N GLU A 68 33.49 -9.04 2.92
CA GLU A 68 34.72 -8.94 3.73
C GLU A 68 34.78 -10.10 4.74
N PRO A 69 35.80 -10.96 4.69
CA PRO A 69 35.95 -12.08 5.60
C PRO A 69 36.62 -11.62 6.90
N VAL A 70 35.86 -11.61 8.01
CA VAL A 70 36.46 -11.63 9.35
C VAL A 70 36.74 -13.09 9.70
N GLU A 71 38.01 -13.44 9.54
CA GLU A 71 38.63 -14.66 10.02
C GLU A 71 38.64 -14.70 11.56
N GLY A 72 38.14 -15.80 12.14
CA GLY A 72 38.48 -16.20 13.52
C GLY A 72 37.31 -16.56 14.42
N ALA A 73 36.95 -17.85 14.46
CA ALA A 73 36.75 -18.67 15.67
C ALA A 73 35.84 -19.89 15.38
N ASP A 74 36.51 -21.00 15.14
CA ASP A 74 36.23 -22.38 15.57
C ASP A 74 34.82 -23.00 15.48
N LYS A 75 34.81 -24.00 14.60
CA LYS A 75 34.05 -25.26 14.59
C LYS A 75 33.52 -25.70 15.96
N GLN A 76 32.21 -25.96 16.04
CA GLN A 76 31.74 -27.17 16.71
C GLN A 76 30.42 -27.67 16.10
N THR A 77 30.43 -28.99 15.92
CA THR A 77 29.49 -29.83 15.19
C THR A 77 28.18 -30.04 15.96
N GLN A 78 27.10 -30.27 15.19
CA GLN A 78 25.87 -30.96 15.58
C GLN A 78 26.07 -32.04 16.67
N GLN A 79 25.25 -32.02 17.72
CA GLN A 79 24.30 -33.09 18.09
C GLN A 79 23.69 -32.90 19.51
N GLN A 80 22.47 -33.45 19.65
CA GLN A 80 21.77 -33.89 20.87
C GLN A 80 20.95 -32.84 21.64
N GLN A 81 19.61 -32.95 21.59
CA GLN A 81 18.73 -33.81 22.40
C GLN A 81 18.48 -33.26 23.82
N GLN A 82 17.28 -32.69 23.97
CA GLN A 82 16.29 -32.94 25.03
C GLN A 82 16.76 -33.61 26.34
N GLU A 83 16.75 -32.84 27.44
CA GLU A 83 16.16 -33.09 28.79
C GLU A 83 16.74 -32.06 29.78
N ASP A 84 15.97 -31.05 30.18
CA ASP A 84 15.12 -30.97 31.38
C ASP A 84 15.85 -30.42 32.64
N SER A 85 15.47 -29.21 33.04
CA SER A 85 15.03 -28.82 34.40
C SER A 85 15.34 -27.35 34.75
N LYS A 86 14.28 -26.64 35.12
CA LYS A 86 14.15 -25.64 36.21
C LYS A 86 15.13 -24.47 36.29
N ASP A 87 14.63 -23.29 35.91
CA ASP A 87 14.38 -22.12 36.79
C ASP A 87 13.64 -21.08 35.92
N GLY A 88 12.40 -20.68 36.23
CA GLY A 88 12.10 -19.55 37.12
C GLY A 88 12.62 -18.24 36.50
N ILE A 89 11.82 -17.33 35.95
CA ILE A 89 10.86 -16.49 36.68
C ILE A 89 9.91 -15.83 35.65
N GLU A 90 8.61 -16.07 35.84
CA GLU A 90 7.50 -15.31 35.28
C GLU A 90 7.35 -13.96 36.02
N CYS A 91 7.03 -12.90 35.30
CA CYS A 91 6.66 -11.59 35.80
C CYS A 91 5.72 -11.03 34.72
N LEU A 92 4.43 -10.73 34.89
CA LEU A 92 3.62 -10.34 36.03
C LEU A 92 2.16 -10.69 35.71
N GLN A 93 1.43 -11.34 36.63
CA GLN A 93 -0.01 -11.18 36.72
C GLN A 93 -0.51 -11.51 38.14
N HIS A 94 -1.46 -10.69 38.58
CA HIS A 94 -2.33 -10.83 39.75
C HIS A 94 -1.73 -10.63 41.15
N ILE A 95 -1.88 -9.38 41.64
CA ILE A 95 -2.04 -9.09 43.07
C ILE A 95 -3.55 -8.96 43.32
N GLU A 96 -4.14 -9.97 43.94
CA GLU A 96 -5.38 -9.84 44.72
C GLU A 96 -5.00 -9.51 46.17
N ILE A 97 -5.68 -8.51 46.73
CA ILE A 97 -5.47 -7.96 48.07
C ILE A 97 -6.46 -8.64 49.01
N ASP A 98 -5.94 -9.31 50.03
CA ASP A 98 -6.72 -9.84 51.14
C ASP A 98 -6.91 -8.77 52.25
N ASP A 99 -8.08 -8.87 52.87
CA ASP A 99 -8.70 -8.01 53.87
C ASP A 99 -7.94 -7.95 55.20
N ALA A 100 -7.64 -6.74 55.70
CA ALA A 100 -7.46 -6.46 57.13
C ALA A 100 -7.41 -4.94 57.42
N THR A 101 -8.38 -4.46 58.20
CA THR A 101 -8.28 -3.21 58.99
C THR A 101 -7.60 -3.51 60.33
N PRO A 102 -6.87 -2.56 60.94
CA PRO A 102 -7.51 -1.68 61.92
C PRO A 102 -6.97 -0.23 61.98
N ASP A 103 -7.75 0.54 62.74
CA ASP A 103 -7.84 1.98 63.00
C ASP A 103 -6.67 2.59 63.81
N HIS A 104 -6.22 3.82 63.48
CA HIS A 104 -6.14 4.99 64.39
C HIS A 104 -5.30 6.18 63.87
N ASN A 105 -5.91 7.37 63.97
CA ASN A 105 -5.36 8.72 64.25
C ASN A 105 -4.35 9.41 63.30
N GLY A 106 -4.92 10.29 62.46
CA GLY A 106 -4.76 11.74 62.64
C GLY A 106 -3.46 12.40 62.19
N MET A 107 -3.48 13.03 61.01
CA MET A 107 -2.95 14.40 60.82
C MET A 107 -3.45 15.01 59.51
N THR A 108 -4.20 16.09 59.64
CA THR A 108 -4.72 16.93 58.56
C THR A 108 -3.57 17.55 57.74
N LYS A 109 -3.53 17.30 56.42
CA LYS A 109 -2.72 18.11 55.49
C LYS A 109 -3.45 18.31 54.16
N ARG A 110 -4.12 19.46 54.10
CA ARG A 110 -4.34 20.36 52.95
C ARG A 110 -4.63 19.70 51.59
N SER A 111 -5.89 19.83 51.18
CA SER A 111 -6.37 19.89 49.79
C SER A 111 -5.34 20.51 48.85
N LEU A 112 -4.78 19.68 47.97
CA LEU A 112 -4.30 20.07 46.64
C LEU A 112 -5.17 19.27 45.67
N GLY A 113 -5.73 19.99 44.70
CA GLY A 113 -6.83 19.53 43.86
C GLY A 113 -6.61 18.13 43.31
N HIS A 114 -7.68 17.34 43.33
CA HIS A 114 -7.85 16.15 42.52
C HIS A 114 -7.80 16.56 41.04
N VAL A 115 -6.59 16.76 40.51
CA VAL A 115 -6.35 16.58 39.09
C VAL A 115 -6.54 15.09 38.89
N SER A 116 -7.73 14.76 38.39
CA SER A 116 -7.99 13.45 37.83
C SER A 116 -6.98 13.28 36.70
N ASP A 117 -5.86 12.63 36.95
CA ASP A 117 -5.02 12.04 35.91
C ASP A 117 -5.84 10.92 35.27
N LYS A 118 -6.87 11.31 34.51
CA LYS A 118 -7.48 10.43 33.53
C LYS A 118 -6.37 10.19 32.53
N ALA A 119 -5.72 9.02 32.61
CA ALA A 119 -4.92 8.50 31.53
C ALA A 119 -5.79 8.57 30.26
N GLU A 120 -5.53 9.57 29.42
CA GLU A 120 -6.26 9.77 28.19
C GLU A 120 -5.73 8.73 27.20
N PHE A 121 -6.38 7.58 27.21
CA PHE A 121 -5.95 6.46 26.40
C PHE A 121 -6.22 6.73 24.93
N GLN A 122 -5.20 6.54 24.09
CA GLN A 122 -5.30 6.71 22.64
C GLN A 122 -6.36 5.77 22.05
N PRO A 123 -7.39 6.30 21.38
CA PRO A 123 -8.34 5.50 20.62
C PRO A 123 -7.64 4.73 19.50
N PHE A 124 -8.01 3.47 19.27
CA PHE A 124 -7.44 2.67 18.20
C PHE A 124 -8.40 1.60 17.69
N LEU A 125 -8.16 1.15 16.47
CA LEU A 125 -8.86 0.04 15.85
C LEU A 125 -7.87 -0.78 15.02
N GLN A 126 -7.90 -2.11 15.19
CA GLN A 126 -7.17 -3.07 14.37
C GLN A 126 -8.15 -4.06 13.77
N MET A 127 -8.13 -4.17 12.44
CA MET A 127 -8.79 -5.21 11.66
C MET A 127 -7.79 -6.32 11.35
N MET A 128 -8.25 -7.56 11.37
CA MET A 128 -7.47 -8.76 11.06
C MET A 128 -8.15 -9.51 9.92
N ALA A 129 -7.38 -10.22 9.10
CA ALA A 129 -7.97 -11.05 8.05
C ALA A 129 -8.91 -12.12 8.64
N ASP A 130 -10.02 -12.39 7.94
CA ASP A 130 -10.98 -13.43 8.30
C ASP A 130 -10.76 -14.67 7.42
N SER A 131 -10.05 -15.66 7.94
CA SER A 131 -9.75 -16.92 7.25
C SER A 131 -10.99 -17.77 6.92
N ARG A 132 -12.17 -17.44 7.47
CA ARG A 132 -13.44 -18.10 7.14
C ARG A 132 -14.05 -17.59 5.83
N ARG A 133 -13.57 -16.45 5.34
CA ARG A 133 -14.08 -15.79 4.13
C ARG A 133 -13.01 -15.83 3.04
N LYS A 134 -13.43 -15.70 1.79
CA LYS A 134 -12.52 -15.64 0.64
C LYS A 134 -12.23 -14.19 0.29
N THR A 135 -11.02 -13.95 -0.21
CA THR A 135 -10.69 -12.70 -0.91
C THR A 135 -11.65 -12.46 -2.06
N PHE A 136 -11.95 -11.19 -2.33
CA PHE A 136 -12.84 -10.78 -3.40
C PHE A 136 -12.16 -9.75 -4.28
N GLN A 137 -12.66 -9.58 -5.50
CA GLN A 137 -12.11 -8.61 -6.44
C GLN A 137 -12.85 -7.28 -6.28
N LYS A 138 -12.11 -6.17 -6.34
CA LYS A 138 -12.64 -4.81 -6.24
C LYS A 138 -11.98 -3.93 -7.27
N GLU A 139 -12.76 -3.14 -7.98
CA GLU A 139 -12.24 -2.16 -8.94
C GLU A 139 -11.71 -0.92 -8.21
N PHE A 140 -10.51 -0.47 -8.59
CA PHE A 140 -9.87 0.73 -8.09
C PHE A 140 -9.01 1.35 -9.19
N ALA A 141 -9.21 2.64 -9.48
CA ALA A 141 -8.44 3.37 -10.51
C ALA A 141 -8.37 2.67 -11.88
N MET A 142 -9.48 2.06 -12.32
CA MET A 142 -9.60 1.25 -13.56
C MET A 142 -8.79 -0.07 -13.55
N GLU A 143 -8.24 -0.46 -12.41
CA GLU A 143 -7.57 -1.75 -12.20
C GLU A 143 -8.40 -2.65 -11.28
N ILE A 144 -8.34 -3.96 -11.53
CA ILE A 144 -8.99 -4.94 -10.65
C ILE A 144 -7.99 -5.34 -9.57
N CYS A 145 -8.31 -4.97 -8.33
CA CYS A 145 -7.54 -5.27 -7.14
C CYS A 145 -8.14 -6.44 -6.36
N THR A 146 -7.32 -7.08 -5.52
CA THR A 146 -7.78 -8.07 -4.54
C THR A 146 -8.00 -7.37 -3.20
N ALA A 147 -9.21 -7.53 -2.66
CA ALA A 147 -9.61 -7.04 -1.35
C ALA A 147 -9.64 -8.18 -0.33
N ILE A 148 -9.29 -7.84 0.90
CA ILE A 148 -9.15 -8.78 2.02
C ILE A 148 -10.45 -8.78 2.83
N PRO A 149 -11.02 -9.94 3.18
CA PRO A 149 -12.14 -9.99 4.08
C PRO A 149 -11.65 -9.68 5.49
N TRP A 150 -12.13 -8.58 6.06
CA TRP A 150 -11.74 -8.14 7.39
C TRP A 150 -12.72 -8.62 8.46
N GLN A 151 -12.19 -8.85 9.65
CA GLN A 151 -12.94 -8.93 10.91
C GLN A 151 -12.32 -7.95 11.92
N THR A 152 -13.13 -7.44 12.84
CA THR A 152 -12.63 -6.58 13.93
C THR A 152 -11.77 -7.42 14.87
N GLY A 153 -10.53 -6.99 15.11
CA GLY A 153 -9.63 -7.57 16.11
C GLY A 153 -9.72 -6.82 17.44
N LEU A 154 -8.95 -5.75 17.56
CA LEU A 154 -8.93 -4.91 18.76
C LEU A 154 -9.58 -3.56 18.48
N LYS A 155 -10.39 -3.06 19.41
CA LYS A 155 -11.04 -1.75 19.31
C LYS A 155 -11.03 -1.05 20.67
N ARG A 156 -10.70 0.24 20.67
CA ARG A 156 -10.77 1.11 21.85
C ARG A 156 -11.18 2.53 21.46
N GLY A 157 -12.09 3.10 22.24
CA GLY A 157 -12.58 4.46 22.03
C GLY A 157 -13.61 4.59 20.91
N SER A 158 -14.01 5.83 20.62
CA SER A 158 -15.05 6.20 19.65
C SER A 158 -14.51 6.79 18.35
N ALA A 159 -13.22 7.11 18.28
CA ALA A 159 -12.65 7.84 17.14
C ALA A 159 -12.63 7.03 15.83
N LEU A 160 -12.69 5.69 15.91
CA LEU A 160 -12.57 4.76 14.79
C LEU A 160 -13.64 3.66 14.88
N GLU A 161 -14.26 3.35 13.74
CA GLU A 161 -15.26 2.28 13.61
C GLU A 161 -14.95 1.39 12.41
N GLU A 162 -15.23 0.09 12.50
CA GLU A 162 -15.22 -0.79 11.32
C GLU A 162 -16.56 -0.66 10.61
N GLU A 163 -16.52 -0.43 9.31
CA GLU A 163 -17.71 -0.39 8.47
C GLU A 163 -17.39 -0.96 7.08
N GLN A 164 -18.06 -2.06 6.73
CA GLN A 164 -17.98 -2.71 5.41
C GLN A 164 -16.55 -3.08 5.00
N GLY A 165 -15.71 -3.50 5.94
CA GLY A 165 -14.30 -3.83 5.67
C GLY A 165 -13.40 -2.60 5.48
N THR A 166 -13.86 -1.43 5.91
CA THR A 166 -13.07 -0.19 5.97
C THR A 166 -13.02 0.34 7.40
N ILE A 167 -11.99 1.13 7.72
CA ILE A 167 -11.94 1.88 8.98
C ILE A 167 -12.55 3.26 8.76
N LEU A 168 -13.69 3.53 9.35
CA LEU A 168 -14.34 4.83 9.37
C LEU A 168 -13.74 5.71 10.47
N VAL A 169 -13.32 6.91 10.10
CA VAL A 169 -12.84 7.95 11.01
C VAL A 169 -14.05 8.73 11.54
N LYS A 170 -14.25 8.76 12.85
CA LYS A 170 -15.36 9.50 13.49
C LYS A 170 -14.92 10.86 13.99
N GLU A 171 -13.67 10.96 14.43
CA GLU A 171 -13.11 12.18 15.00
C GLU A 171 -11.89 12.60 14.17
N GLU A 172 -11.82 13.88 13.79
CA GLU A 172 -10.63 14.44 13.12
C GLU A 172 -9.40 14.37 14.03
N GLY A 173 -8.22 14.16 13.42
CA GLY A 173 -6.96 14.16 14.15
C GLY A 173 -5.79 13.61 13.34
N PHE A 174 -4.65 13.46 14.01
CA PHE A 174 -3.51 12.73 13.48
C PHE A 174 -3.60 11.27 13.91
N PHE A 175 -3.35 10.37 12.97
CA PHE A 175 -3.43 8.93 13.20
C PHE A 175 -2.14 8.27 12.76
N PHE A 176 -1.60 7.39 13.60
CA PHE A 176 -0.60 6.42 13.16
C PHE A 176 -1.33 5.22 12.56
N ILE A 177 -1.15 5.02 11.27
CA ILE A 177 -1.76 3.92 10.51
C ILE A 177 -0.65 2.90 10.23
N TYR A 178 -0.97 1.62 10.39
CA TYR A 178 -0.05 0.52 10.12
C TYR A 178 -0.78 -0.63 9.45
N SER A 179 -0.02 -1.42 8.69
CA SER A 179 -0.56 -2.56 7.98
C SER A 179 0.53 -3.59 7.76
N GLN A 180 0.15 -4.85 7.86
CA GLN A 180 0.99 -5.97 7.45
C GLN A 180 0.18 -6.89 6.55
N LEU A 181 0.83 -7.44 5.54
CA LEU A 181 0.26 -8.47 4.70
C LEU A 181 1.26 -9.58 4.49
N SER A 182 0.83 -10.82 4.74
CA SER A 182 1.62 -12.02 4.50
C SER A 182 1.22 -12.62 3.15
N PHE A 183 2.13 -12.54 2.18
CA PHE A 183 1.94 -13.11 0.86
C PHE A 183 2.46 -14.55 0.85
N SER A 184 1.70 -15.43 0.21
CA SER A 184 2.14 -16.79 -0.05
C SER A 184 1.68 -17.25 -1.42
N GLN A 185 2.61 -17.77 -2.22
CA GLN A 185 2.28 -18.43 -3.48
C GLN A 185 2.45 -19.96 -3.29
N VAL A 186 1.50 -20.60 -2.60
CA VAL A 186 1.56 -22.06 -2.32
C VAL A 186 1.24 -22.90 -3.56
N TYR A 187 0.52 -22.36 -4.55
CA TYR A 187 0.17 -23.06 -5.78
C TYR A 187 0.45 -22.19 -7.02
N TYR A 188 1.48 -22.60 -7.76
CA TYR A 188 1.74 -22.36 -9.20
C TYR A 188 2.27 -21.00 -9.70
N THR A 189 3.36 -21.09 -10.48
CA THR A 189 3.80 -20.39 -11.72
C THR A 189 3.48 -18.91 -11.95
N ASP A 190 3.11 -18.13 -10.94
CA ASP A 190 3.00 -16.70 -11.12
C ASP A 190 4.41 -16.09 -11.19
N SER A 191 4.81 -15.60 -12.36
CA SER A 191 6.12 -14.94 -12.58
C SER A 191 6.22 -13.56 -11.93
N THR A 192 5.19 -13.15 -11.18
CA THR A 192 5.13 -11.86 -10.50
C THR A 192 6.31 -11.70 -9.54
N PHE A 193 7.29 -10.91 -9.99
CA PHE A 193 8.55 -10.68 -9.27
C PHE A 193 8.36 -9.86 -7.98
N ALA A 194 7.23 -9.19 -7.82
CA ALA A 194 6.93 -8.34 -6.67
C ALA A 194 5.43 -8.36 -6.30
N MET A 195 5.17 -8.53 -5.01
CA MET A 195 3.86 -8.41 -4.38
C MET A 195 3.86 -7.25 -3.40
N GLY A 196 2.68 -6.77 -3.04
CA GLY A 196 2.57 -5.59 -2.20
C GLY A 196 1.13 -5.18 -1.96
N HIS A 197 0.96 -4.13 -1.18
CA HIS A 197 -0.35 -3.56 -0.90
C HIS A 197 -0.28 -2.05 -0.81
N ILE A 198 -1.45 -1.43 -0.97
CA ILE A 198 -1.64 -0.01 -0.83
C ILE A 198 -2.67 0.26 0.26
N VAL A 199 -2.39 1.25 1.09
CA VAL A 199 -3.33 1.80 2.07
C VAL A 199 -3.92 3.07 1.47
N ILE A 200 -5.23 3.11 1.34
CA ILE A 200 -5.98 4.15 0.65
C ILE A 200 -6.82 4.92 1.65
N ARG A 201 -6.75 6.25 1.59
CA ARG A 201 -7.71 7.17 2.20
C ARG A 201 -8.81 7.46 1.19
N ILE A 202 -10.05 7.23 1.57
CA ILE A 202 -11.23 7.67 0.84
C ILE A 202 -11.74 8.91 1.56
N LYS A 203 -11.55 10.07 0.92
CA LYS A 203 -11.95 11.37 1.47
C LYS A 203 -13.46 11.49 1.46
N LYS A 204 -14.05 11.89 2.58
CA LYS A 204 -15.48 12.25 2.62
C LYS A 204 -15.75 13.54 1.86
N ASN A 205 -14.88 14.54 2.06
CA ASN A 205 -14.97 15.84 1.43
C ASN A 205 -13.82 16.02 0.44
N VAL A 206 -14.14 16.47 -0.76
CA VAL A 206 -13.17 16.74 -1.84
C VAL A 206 -13.29 18.21 -2.23
N VAL A 207 -12.16 18.89 -2.40
CA VAL A 207 -12.11 20.29 -2.79
C VAL A 207 -11.49 20.41 -4.18
N GLY A 208 -12.12 21.17 -5.08
CA GLY A 208 -11.57 21.42 -6.41
C GLY A 208 -11.45 20.15 -7.26
N ASP A 209 -10.25 19.92 -7.79
CA ASP A 209 -9.86 18.78 -8.64
C ASP A 209 -9.12 17.67 -7.88
N GLU A 210 -9.13 17.72 -6.54
CA GLU A 210 -8.52 16.68 -5.72
C GLU A 210 -9.18 15.31 -5.96
N SER A 211 -8.38 14.24 -5.89
CA SER A 211 -8.93 12.89 -5.99
C SER A 211 -9.60 12.48 -4.67
N GLN A 212 -10.76 11.83 -4.76
CA GLN A 212 -11.43 11.26 -3.59
C GLN A 212 -10.60 10.14 -2.95
N HIS A 213 -9.87 9.38 -3.77
CA HIS A 213 -9.06 8.26 -3.32
C HIS A 213 -7.59 8.64 -3.34
N VAL A 214 -6.93 8.56 -2.20
CA VAL A 214 -5.53 8.94 -2.03
C VAL A 214 -4.76 7.75 -1.47
N VAL A 215 -3.74 7.28 -2.18
CA VAL A 215 -2.81 6.26 -1.66
C VAL A 215 -1.91 6.91 -0.62
N LEU A 216 -2.01 6.47 0.64
CA LEU A 216 -1.20 6.97 1.75
C LEU A 216 0.15 6.26 1.81
N PHE A 217 0.10 4.92 1.78
CA PHE A 217 1.28 4.07 1.94
C PHE A 217 1.26 2.95 0.91
N ARG A 218 2.45 2.52 0.52
CA ARG A 218 2.64 1.39 -0.38
C ARG A 218 3.78 0.53 0.14
N CYS A 219 3.51 -0.76 0.27
CA CYS A 219 4.51 -1.75 0.59
C CYS A 219 4.75 -2.63 -0.64
N ILE A 220 6.00 -2.89 -1.00
CA ILE A 220 6.38 -3.78 -2.11
C ILE A 220 7.50 -4.70 -1.63
N GLN A 221 7.35 -5.99 -1.88
CA GLN A 221 8.35 -7.01 -1.60
C GLN A 221 8.60 -7.86 -2.84
N SER A 222 9.87 -8.19 -3.09
CA SER A 222 10.23 -9.09 -4.17
C SER A 222 9.98 -10.54 -3.76
N MET A 223 9.36 -11.32 -4.65
CA MET A 223 9.05 -12.73 -4.39
C MET A 223 10.20 -13.62 -4.87
N ASN A 224 10.72 -14.46 -3.98
CA ASN A 224 11.68 -15.50 -4.36
C ASN A 224 10.92 -16.63 -5.08
N ARG A 225 11.51 -17.21 -6.13
CA ARG A 225 10.91 -18.27 -6.96
C ARG A 225 10.82 -19.64 -6.29
N VAL A 226 11.53 -19.84 -5.17
CA VAL A 226 11.62 -21.11 -4.45
C VAL A 226 10.91 -21.02 -3.11
N ASN A 227 11.06 -19.89 -2.41
CA ASN A 227 10.39 -19.64 -1.14
C ASN A 227 9.48 -18.41 -1.25
N HIS A 228 8.17 -18.63 -1.29
CA HIS A 228 7.19 -17.59 -1.58
C HIS A 228 6.55 -16.96 -0.33
N PHE A 229 7.14 -17.12 0.86
CA PHE A 229 6.60 -16.58 2.10
C PHE A 229 7.29 -15.26 2.45
N ASN A 230 6.60 -14.15 2.18
CA ASN A 230 7.09 -12.81 2.48
C ASN A 230 6.00 -12.01 3.22
N THR A 231 6.40 -11.31 4.27
CA THR A 231 5.55 -10.31 4.93
C THR A 231 5.96 -8.92 4.47
N CYS A 232 4.98 -8.05 4.22
CA CYS A 232 5.21 -6.65 3.90
C CYS A 232 4.51 -5.78 4.94
N TYR A 233 5.27 -5.04 5.74
CA TYR A 233 4.76 -4.09 6.72
C TYR A 233 5.00 -2.64 6.27
N THR A 234 4.01 -1.78 6.45
CA THR A 234 4.16 -0.33 6.26
C THR A 234 3.28 0.43 7.25
N GLY A 235 3.74 1.61 7.66
CA GLY A 235 2.96 2.51 8.50
C GLY A 235 3.52 3.93 8.51
N GLY A 236 2.73 4.87 9.04
CA GLY A 236 3.08 6.28 9.12
C GLY A 236 1.98 7.13 9.73
N ILE A 237 2.27 8.41 9.93
CA ILE A 237 1.34 9.36 10.55
C ILE A 237 0.63 10.16 9.47
N VAL A 238 -0.70 10.25 9.54
CA VAL A 238 -1.53 10.98 8.58
C VAL A 238 -2.60 11.80 9.32
N LYS A 239 -2.89 13.01 8.83
CA LYS A 239 -4.07 13.75 9.25
C LYS A 239 -5.31 13.23 8.52
N LEU A 240 -6.31 12.80 9.27
CA LEU A 240 -7.59 12.32 8.74
C LEU A 240 -8.74 13.18 9.27
N ASP A 241 -9.73 13.41 8.41
CA ASP A 241 -10.90 14.22 8.74
C ASP A 241 -12.07 13.32 9.13
N SER A 242 -13.02 13.88 9.90
CA SER A 242 -14.21 13.13 10.32
C SER A 242 -15.03 12.68 9.11
N GLY A 243 -15.24 11.36 9.03
CA GLY A 243 -15.97 10.65 8.00
C GLY A 243 -15.12 10.09 6.87
N ASP A 244 -13.81 10.32 6.88
CA ASP A 244 -12.90 9.62 5.97
C ASP A 244 -12.88 8.12 6.25
N ARG A 245 -12.49 7.34 5.23
CA ARG A 245 -12.33 5.88 5.36
C ARG A 245 -10.92 5.46 5.00
N LEU A 246 -10.42 4.46 5.70
CA LEU A 246 -9.19 3.76 5.34
C LEU A 246 -9.53 2.37 4.79
N GLU A 247 -8.89 2.03 3.68
CA GLU A 247 -9.01 0.74 3.03
C GLU A 247 -7.62 0.22 2.66
N LEU A 248 -7.47 -1.09 2.58
CA LEU A 248 -6.26 -1.75 2.08
C LEU A 248 -6.63 -2.62 0.89
N LEU A 249 -5.91 -2.42 -0.22
CA LEU A 249 -6.05 -3.22 -1.43
C LEU A 249 -4.71 -3.78 -1.89
N ILE A 250 -4.76 -4.93 -2.55
CA ILE A 250 -3.63 -5.52 -3.25
C ILE A 250 -3.83 -5.21 -4.74
N PRO A 251 -2.90 -4.47 -5.39
CA PRO A 251 -3.01 -4.09 -6.79
C PRO A 251 -2.67 -5.27 -7.73
N ARG A 252 -3.40 -6.36 -7.57
CA ARG A 252 -3.32 -7.61 -8.33
C ARG A 252 -4.67 -8.29 -8.34
N THR A 253 -4.97 -8.93 -9.46
CA THR A 253 -6.09 -9.85 -9.56
C THR A 253 -5.75 -11.18 -8.87
N HIS A 254 -6.71 -11.76 -8.17
CA HIS A 254 -6.60 -13.08 -7.53
C HIS A 254 -5.32 -13.30 -6.69
N ALA A 255 -4.90 -12.29 -5.93
CA ALA A 255 -3.70 -12.38 -5.11
C ALA A 255 -3.79 -13.52 -4.08
N ASN A 256 -2.76 -14.35 -4.01
CA ASN A 256 -2.65 -15.40 -3.01
C ASN A 256 -1.94 -14.88 -1.75
N ILE A 257 -2.64 -14.93 -0.62
CA ILE A 257 -2.23 -14.34 0.66
C ILE A 257 -2.61 -15.26 1.81
N SER A 258 -1.88 -15.18 2.92
CA SER A 258 -2.38 -15.75 4.17
C SER A 258 -3.49 -14.85 4.72
N LEU A 259 -4.60 -15.49 5.11
CA LEU A 259 -5.70 -14.87 5.82
C LEU A 259 -5.62 -15.11 7.34
N ASP A 260 -4.44 -15.49 7.84
CA ASP A 260 -4.21 -15.62 9.27
C ASP A 260 -4.10 -14.21 9.89
N GLY A 261 -4.93 -13.94 10.91
CA GLY A 261 -5.10 -12.60 11.47
C GLY A 261 -3.89 -12.04 12.24
N ASP A 262 -2.94 -12.91 12.60
CA ASP A 262 -1.65 -12.55 13.19
C ASP A 262 -0.62 -12.07 12.14
N SER A 263 -0.81 -12.49 10.89
CA SER A 263 0.11 -12.20 9.79
C SER A 263 -0.40 -11.12 8.83
N THR A 264 -1.73 -10.98 8.69
CA THR A 264 -2.39 -10.01 7.82
C THR A 264 -3.39 -9.14 8.60
N PHE A 265 -3.06 -7.85 8.76
CA PHE A 265 -3.83 -6.90 9.55
C PHE A 265 -3.68 -5.44 9.06
N LEU A 266 -4.67 -4.61 9.39
CA LEU A 266 -4.70 -3.16 9.15
C LEU A 266 -5.18 -2.47 10.42
N GLY A 267 -4.46 -1.45 10.90
CA GLY A 267 -4.86 -0.73 12.09
C GLY A 267 -4.54 0.76 12.04
N ALA A 268 -5.21 1.51 12.93
CA ALA A 268 -5.00 2.92 13.12
C ALA A 268 -5.12 3.29 14.61
N ILE A 269 -4.26 4.20 15.07
CA ILE A 269 -4.23 4.74 16.44
C ILE A 269 -4.32 6.26 16.34
N LYS A 270 -5.28 6.87 17.03
CA LYS A 270 -5.39 8.34 17.13
C LYS A 270 -4.31 8.85 18.09
N LEU A 271 -3.53 9.81 17.62
CA LEU A 271 -2.52 10.49 18.42
C LEU A 271 -3.16 11.59 19.26
N ALA A 272 -2.56 11.87 20.42
CA ALA A 272 -2.99 12.89 21.37
C ALA A 272 -2.68 14.30 20.85
#